data_AF-A0AAW5EMJ7-F1
#
_entry.id   AF-A0AAW5EMJ7-F1
#
_cell.length_a   1.000
_cell.length_b   1.000
_cell.length_c   1.000
_cell.angle_alpha   90.00
_cell.angle_beta   90.00
_cell.angle_gamma   90.00
#
_symmetry.space_group_name_H-M   'P 1'
#
loop_
_entity.id
_entity.type
_entity.pdbx_description
1 polymer ?
#
loop_
_entity_poly.entity_id
_entity_poly.type
_entity_poly.pdbx_seq_one_letter_code
_entity_poly.pdbx_strand_id
1 'polypeptide(L)'
;MKRYKLLKDLPTFKAGDLFYISEYGALVYDDGDGGVMAYTRQTLEKFPNILADWFEKIEEPTNSIHWKPKFGEDYCFVDDFARITRARWSDTHVDEQRYKLGIIRRTKAEAEKALERQMAIATLMRDSNFEPDWSNNDQNKWTSYYNHNDKELLIEATAFLQYPSAIYFDTYDSIKKSIKNHKKEWLIYLGVEDN
;
A
#
# COMPACT_ATOMS: atom_id res chain seq x y z
N MET A 1 9.30 9.12 1.39
CA MET A 1 10.35 10.11 1.70
C MET A 1 10.13 10.61 3.13
N LYS A 2 11.14 10.71 3.98
CA LYS A 2 10.93 11.22 5.36
C LYS A 2 10.66 12.72 5.32
N ARG A 3 9.55 13.18 5.91
CA ARG A 3 9.18 14.59 6.00
C ARG A 3 9.26 15.11 7.43
N TYR A 4 9.52 16.41 7.56
CA TYR A 4 9.79 17.10 8.81
C TYR A 4 9.11 18.47 8.79
N LYS A 5 8.58 18.90 9.94
CA LYS A 5 8.03 20.23 10.16
C LYS A 5 8.93 20.98 11.13
N LEU A 6 9.33 22.20 10.79
CA LEU A 6 10.18 23.02 11.65
C LEU A 6 9.39 23.50 12.88
N LEU A 7 9.96 23.33 14.08
CA LEU A 7 9.29 23.66 15.35
C LEU A 7 9.40 25.13 15.74
N LYS A 8 10.48 25.81 15.32
CA LYS A 8 10.82 27.18 15.72
C LYS A 8 11.41 27.95 14.55
N ASP A 9 11.26 29.27 14.56
CA ASP A 9 11.89 30.14 13.57
C ASP A 9 13.41 29.97 13.54
N LEU A 10 13.94 29.85 12.32
CA LEU A 10 15.35 29.95 11.98
C LEU A 10 15.59 31.25 11.20
N PRO A 11 16.85 31.69 11.04
CA PRO A 11 17.15 32.90 10.27
C PRO A 11 16.58 32.89 8.84
N THR A 12 16.48 31.71 8.23
CA THR A 12 16.04 31.52 6.84
C THR A 12 14.67 30.86 6.69
N PHE A 13 14.10 30.29 7.75
CA PHE A 13 12.89 29.46 7.70
C PHE A 13 11.98 29.75 8.89
N LYS A 14 10.68 29.59 8.73
CA LYS A 14 9.67 29.88 9.75
C LYS A 14 9.14 28.62 10.40
N ALA A 15 8.75 28.74 11.67
CA ALA A 15 8.07 27.67 12.36
C ALA A 15 6.83 27.22 11.54
N GLY A 16 6.73 25.92 11.29
CA GLY A 16 5.72 25.34 10.42
C GLY A 16 6.17 25.02 9.01
N ASP A 17 7.32 25.52 8.56
CA ASP A 17 7.90 25.19 7.26
C ASP A 17 8.16 23.68 7.14
N LEU A 18 7.97 23.15 5.93
CA LEU A 18 8.06 21.73 5.63
C LEU A 18 9.40 21.40 4.97
N PHE A 19 9.94 20.25 5.34
CA PHE A 19 11.22 19.76 4.86
C PHE A 19 11.14 18.26 4.55
N TYR A 20 12.02 17.78 3.69
CA TYR A 20 12.18 16.35 3.41
C TYR A 20 13.64 15.93 3.28
N ILE A 21 13.90 14.64 3.47
CA ILE A 21 15.22 14.05 3.21
C ILE A 21 15.28 13.60 1.76
N SER A 22 16.17 14.19 0.97
CA SER A 22 16.40 13.82 -0.43
C SER A 22 17.02 12.42 -0.56
N GLU A 23 17.06 11.88 -1.79
CA GLU A 23 17.71 10.60 -2.08
C GLU A 23 19.20 10.57 -1.69
N TYR A 24 19.86 11.73 -1.70
CA TYR A 24 21.26 11.88 -1.30
C TYR A 24 21.45 12.11 0.22
N GLY A 25 20.36 12.10 1.00
CA GLY A 25 20.38 12.23 2.45
C GLY A 25 20.48 13.68 2.96
N ALA A 26 20.26 14.68 2.11
CA ALA A 26 20.23 16.10 2.52
C ALA A 26 18.83 16.49 3.01
N LEU A 27 18.74 17.41 3.97
CA LEU A 27 17.48 18.04 4.37
C LEU A 27 17.18 19.21 3.42
N VAL A 28 16.04 19.15 2.76
CA VAL A 28 15.60 20.12 1.75
C VAL A 28 14.30 20.76 2.21
N TYR A 29 14.24 22.09 2.17
CA TYR A 29 13.02 22.87 2.37
C TYR A 29 12.07 22.64 1.18
N ASP A 30 10.83 22.30 1.47
CA ASP A 30 9.77 22.04 0.49
C ASP A 30 9.04 23.34 0.17
N ASP A 31 9.53 24.07 -0.84
CA ASP A 31 8.92 25.30 -1.34
C ASP A 31 7.86 25.07 -2.44
N GLY A 32 7.61 23.80 -2.80
CA GLY A 32 6.71 23.42 -3.89
C GLY A 32 7.30 23.55 -5.30
N ASP A 33 8.54 24.04 -5.46
CA ASP A 33 9.20 24.23 -6.77
C ASP A 33 10.70 23.90 -6.72
N GLY A 34 11.01 22.60 -6.62
CA GLY A 34 12.39 22.09 -6.69
C GLY A 34 13.13 22.04 -5.35
N GLY A 35 12.69 22.80 -4.34
CA GLY A 35 13.19 22.77 -2.98
C GLY A 35 14.56 23.42 -2.80
N VAL A 36 14.78 23.98 -1.60
CA VAL A 36 16.06 24.61 -1.25
C VAL A 36 16.79 23.76 -0.21
N MET A 37 18.02 23.34 -0.50
CA MET A 37 18.81 22.56 0.45
C MET A 37 19.09 23.38 1.72
N ALA A 38 18.61 22.89 2.86
CA ALA A 38 18.80 23.52 4.17
C ALA A 38 20.05 22.97 4.87
N TYR A 39 20.22 21.64 4.89
CA TYR A 39 21.39 20.98 5.45
C TYR A 39 21.87 19.84 4.56
N THR A 40 23.19 19.74 4.36
CA THR A 40 23.77 18.61 3.65
C THR A 40 23.71 17.34 4.51
N ARG A 41 23.83 16.18 3.87
CA ARG A 41 23.99 14.90 4.57
C ARG A 41 25.13 14.94 5.60
N GLN A 42 26.27 15.51 5.22
CA GLN A 42 27.45 15.61 6.09
C GLN A 42 27.17 16.47 7.33
N THR A 43 26.39 17.55 7.19
CA THR A 43 25.98 18.37 8.33
C THR A 43 25.09 17.59 9.28
N LEU A 44 24.13 16.81 8.77
CA LEU A 44 23.26 15.97 9.60
C LEU A 44 24.05 14.85 10.31
N GLU A 45 25.03 14.25 9.64
CA GLU A 45 25.92 13.24 10.25
C GLU A 45 26.79 13.84 11.37
N LYS A 46 27.27 15.08 11.19
CA LYS A 46 28.06 15.79 12.19
C LYS A 46 27.21 16.30 13.38
N PHE A 47 25.93 16.57 13.15
CA PHE A 47 25.00 17.09 14.15
C PHE A 47 23.70 16.27 14.17
N PRO A 48 23.74 15.03 14.71
CA PRO A 48 22.65 14.06 14.58
C PRO A 48 21.35 14.49 15.25
N ASN A 49 21.41 15.39 16.23
CA ASN A 49 20.25 15.83 16.99
C ASN A 49 19.45 16.95 16.31
N ILE A 50 19.93 17.57 15.22
CA ILE A 50 19.22 18.67 14.54
C ILE A 50 17.77 18.28 14.22
N LEU A 51 17.57 17.08 13.66
CA LEU A 51 16.23 16.61 13.28
C LEU A 51 15.33 16.30 14.47
N ALA A 52 15.91 15.90 15.61
CA ALA A 52 15.13 15.56 16.81
C ALA A 52 14.78 16.82 17.63
N ASP A 53 15.72 17.77 17.70
CA ASP A 53 15.60 18.94 18.55
C ASP A 53 14.78 20.06 17.89
N TRP A 54 14.92 20.21 16.56
CA TRP A 54 14.40 21.38 15.85
C TRP A 54 13.21 21.05 14.95
N PHE A 55 12.95 19.77 14.68
CA PHE A 55 11.89 19.35 13.77
C PHE A 55 10.97 18.31 14.41
N GLU A 56 9.71 18.36 14.02
CA GLU A 56 8.75 17.28 14.22
C GLU A 56 8.75 16.39 12.98
N LYS A 57 9.01 15.10 13.15
CA LYS A 57 8.90 14.15 12.03
C LYS A 57 7.43 13.99 11.69
N ILE A 58 7.08 14.26 10.43
CA ILE A 58 5.73 14.03 9.93
C ILE A 58 5.61 12.54 9.63
N GLU A 59 4.74 11.87 10.37
CA GLU A 59 4.30 10.52 10.02
C GLU A 59 3.37 10.62 8.82
N GLU A 60 3.93 10.45 7.63
CA GLU A 60 3.09 10.14 6.49
C GLU A 60 2.54 8.72 6.65
N PRO A 61 1.28 8.47 6.25
CA PRO A 61 0.77 7.12 6.18
C PRO A 61 1.74 6.27 5.35
N THR A 62 2.13 5.12 5.90
CA THR A 62 2.97 4.13 5.21
C THR A 62 2.21 3.44 4.08
N ASN A 63 0.88 3.41 4.18
CA ASN A 63 -0.01 2.90 3.16
C ASN A 63 -0.72 4.05 2.43
N SER A 64 -0.60 4.05 1.10
CA SER A 64 -1.27 5.00 0.21
C SER A 64 -2.78 5.09 0.40
N ILE A 65 -3.46 4.07 0.95
CA ILE A 65 -4.92 4.12 1.19
C ILE A 65 -5.36 5.24 2.15
N HIS A 66 -4.48 5.67 3.06
CA HIS A 66 -4.76 6.77 3.99
C HIS A 66 -4.17 8.11 3.53
N TRP A 67 -3.52 8.12 2.38
CA TRP A 67 -2.91 9.31 1.81
C TRP A 67 -3.88 10.02 0.87
N LYS A 68 -4.14 11.31 1.11
CA LYS A 68 -4.85 12.19 0.20
C LYS A 68 -3.82 13.13 -0.45
N PRO A 69 -3.72 13.18 -1.80
CA PRO A 69 -2.89 14.16 -2.48
C PRO A 69 -3.36 15.58 -2.17
N LYS A 70 -2.43 16.53 -2.12
CA LYS A 70 -2.75 17.97 -2.06
C LYS A 70 -3.03 18.52 -3.47
N PHE A 71 -3.66 19.69 -3.55
CA PHE A 71 -3.78 20.42 -4.81
C PHE A 71 -2.43 20.57 -5.52
N GLY A 72 -2.38 20.14 -6.78
CA GLY A 72 -1.17 20.14 -7.60
C GLY A 72 -0.24 18.94 -7.41
N GLU A 73 -0.45 18.08 -6.40
CA GLU A 73 0.34 16.86 -6.22
C GLU A 73 -0.07 15.79 -7.21
N ASP A 74 0.93 15.08 -7.74
CA ASP A 74 0.68 13.96 -8.65
C ASP A 74 0.44 12.66 -7.89
N TYR A 75 -0.43 11.82 -8.42
CA TYR A 75 -0.70 10.48 -7.94
C TYR A 75 -0.80 9.48 -9.08
N CYS A 76 -0.59 8.20 -8.75
CA CYS A 76 -0.75 7.08 -9.66
C CYS A 76 -2.04 6.32 -9.36
N PHE A 77 -2.62 5.70 -10.38
CA PHE A 77 -3.74 4.76 -10.25
C PHE A 77 -3.73 3.76 -11.43
N VAL A 78 -4.52 2.70 -11.30
CA VAL A 78 -4.76 1.72 -12.37
C VAL A 78 -6.02 2.15 -13.13
N ASP A 79 -5.92 2.34 -14.44
CA ASP A 79 -7.07 2.66 -15.28
C ASP A 79 -7.88 1.41 -15.68
N ASP A 80 -8.98 1.61 -16.39
CA ASP A 80 -9.88 0.57 -16.90
C ASP A 80 -9.24 -0.36 -17.95
N PHE A 81 -8.08 0.01 -18.49
CA PHE A 81 -7.28 -0.82 -19.40
C PHE A 81 -6.11 -1.52 -18.67
N ALA A 82 -6.12 -1.56 -17.33
CA ALA A 82 -5.06 -2.10 -16.50
C ALA A 82 -3.69 -1.40 -16.72
N ARG A 83 -3.69 -0.12 -17.07
CA ARG A 83 -2.47 0.69 -17.24
C ARG A 83 -2.24 1.56 -16.02
N ILE A 84 -0.97 1.70 -15.65
CA ILE A 84 -0.57 2.63 -14.60
C ILE A 84 -0.58 4.04 -15.15
N THR A 85 -1.51 4.85 -14.65
CA THR A 85 -1.73 6.23 -15.09
C THR A 85 -1.34 7.20 -13.98
N ARG A 86 -0.69 8.30 -14.35
CA ARG A 86 -0.39 9.43 -13.46
C ARG A 86 -1.41 10.54 -13.72
N ALA A 87 -1.95 11.11 -12.65
CA ALA A 87 -2.81 12.29 -12.71
C ALA A 87 -2.34 13.31 -11.67
N ARG A 88 -2.69 14.58 -11.89
CA ARG A 88 -2.46 15.67 -10.95
C ARG A 88 -3.74 15.96 -10.19
N TRP A 89 -3.67 15.95 -8.87
CA TRP A 89 -4.82 16.28 -8.03
C TRP A 89 -5.21 17.75 -8.23
N SER A 90 -6.47 17.97 -8.54
CA SER A 90 -7.01 19.31 -8.85
C SER A 90 -8.37 19.55 -8.20
N ASP A 91 -8.68 18.82 -7.12
CA ASP A 91 -9.97 18.85 -6.39
C ASP A 91 -11.18 18.60 -7.30
N THR A 92 -10.99 17.84 -8.39
CA THR A 92 -12.07 17.50 -9.29
C THR A 92 -12.97 16.42 -8.71
N HIS A 93 -14.18 16.29 -9.24
CA HIS A 93 -15.06 15.18 -8.91
C HIS A 93 -14.40 13.82 -9.16
N VAL A 94 -13.60 13.70 -10.24
CA VAL A 94 -12.91 12.46 -10.60
C VAL A 94 -11.84 12.11 -9.56
N ASP A 95 -11.07 13.10 -9.11
CA ASP A 95 -10.07 12.93 -8.04
C ASP A 95 -10.72 12.41 -6.76
N GLU A 96 -11.83 13.03 -6.34
CA GLU A 96 -12.55 12.65 -5.13
C GLU A 96 -13.17 11.24 -5.23
N GLN A 97 -13.66 10.82 -6.41
CA GLN A 97 -14.14 9.45 -6.61
C GLN A 97 -12.99 8.43 -6.52
N ARG A 98 -11.84 8.71 -7.14
CA ARG A 98 -10.66 7.84 -7.06
C ARG A 98 -10.16 7.71 -5.62
N TYR A 99 -10.20 8.80 -4.84
CA TYR A 99 -9.88 8.79 -3.43
C TYR A 99 -10.85 7.92 -2.63
N LYS A 100 -12.17 8.10 -2.81
CA LYS A 100 -13.21 7.30 -2.14
C LYS A 100 -13.13 5.81 -2.46
N LEU A 101 -12.75 5.47 -3.68
CA LEU A 101 -12.52 4.08 -4.10
C LEU A 101 -11.21 3.49 -3.53
N GLY A 102 -10.36 4.32 -2.91
CA GLY A 102 -9.08 3.86 -2.35
C GLY A 102 -8.10 3.39 -3.42
N ILE A 103 -8.17 3.90 -4.66
CA ILE A 103 -7.31 3.49 -5.79
C ILE A 103 -6.14 4.45 -6.05
N ILE A 104 -6.03 5.51 -5.26
CA ILE A 104 -4.91 6.46 -5.30
C ILE A 104 -3.65 5.82 -4.71
N ARG A 105 -2.53 5.99 -5.40
CA ARG A 105 -1.20 5.52 -5.00
C ARG A 105 -0.20 6.66 -5.13
N ARG A 106 0.75 6.77 -4.19
CA ARG A 106 1.81 7.80 -4.26
C ARG A 106 2.77 7.53 -5.40
N THR A 107 3.07 6.26 -5.63
CA THR A 107 4.12 5.83 -6.55
C THR A 107 3.58 4.90 -7.62
N LYS A 108 4.31 4.84 -8.74
CA LYS A 108 4.07 3.86 -9.80
C LYS A 108 4.17 2.42 -9.28
N ALA A 109 5.17 2.13 -8.45
CA ALA A 109 5.40 0.80 -7.87
C ALA A 109 4.24 0.33 -6.99
N GLU A 110 3.66 1.20 -6.17
CA GLU A 110 2.48 0.85 -5.37
C GLU A 110 1.25 0.59 -6.25
N ALA A 111 1.13 1.29 -7.38
CA ALA A 111 0.06 1.04 -8.36
C ALA A 111 0.28 -0.28 -9.12
N GLU A 112 1.53 -0.60 -9.49
CA GLU A 112 1.91 -1.89 -10.07
C GLU A 112 1.60 -3.04 -9.10
N LYS A 113 1.96 -2.92 -7.82
CA LYS A 113 1.63 -3.90 -6.77
C LYS A 113 0.12 -4.06 -6.58
N ALA A 114 -0.63 -2.97 -6.63
CA ALA A 114 -2.09 -3.01 -6.52
C ALA A 114 -2.74 -3.72 -7.73
N LEU A 115 -2.24 -3.46 -8.94
CA LEU A 115 -2.67 -4.15 -10.16
C LEU A 115 -2.34 -5.66 -10.08
N GLU A 116 -1.12 -6.01 -9.70
CA GLU A 116 -0.72 -7.42 -9.55
C GLU A 116 -1.63 -8.16 -8.55
N ARG A 117 -1.98 -7.50 -7.44
CA ARG A 117 -2.93 -8.06 -6.47
C ARG A 117 -4.35 -8.21 -7.02
N GLN A 118 -4.85 -7.24 -7.78
CA GLN A 118 -6.16 -7.37 -8.43
C GLN A 118 -6.18 -8.51 -9.45
N MET A 119 -5.11 -8.67 -10.22
CA MET A 119 -4.97 -9.79 -11.18
C MET A 119 -4.91 -11.14 -10.46
N ALA A 120 -4.15 -11.24 -9.36
CA ALA A 120 -4.08 -12.45 -8.55
C ALA A 120 -5.46 -12.85 -8.01
N ILE A 121 -6.22 -11.89 -7.44
CA ILE A 121 -7.60 -12.14 -6.99
C ILE A 121 -8.47 -12.66 -8.14
N ALA A 122 -8.42 -12.01 -9.31
CA ALA A 122 -9.21 -12.43 -10.47
C ALA A 122 -8.84 -13.84 -10.97
N THR A 123 -7.56 -14.20 -10.93
CA THR A 123 -7.11 -15.56 -11.26
C THR A 123 -7.64 -16.59 -10.27
N LEU A 124 -7.49 -16.33 -8.97
CA LEU A 124 -7.92 -17.27 -7.93
C LEU A 124 -9.45 -17.41 -7.87
N MET A 125 -10.21 -16.33 -8.08
CA MET A 125 -11.67 -16.40 -8.16
C MET A 125 -12.16 -17.23 -9.36
N ARG A 126 -11.37 -17.33 -10.44
CA ARG A 126 -11.72 -18.21 -11.58
C ARG A 126 -11.46 -19.69 -11.31
N ASP A 127 -10.67 -20.01 -10.28
CA ASP A 127 -10.45 -21.41 -9.88
C ASP A 127 -11.64 -22.01 -9.13
N SER A 128 -12.56 -21.18 -8.64
CA SER A 128 -13.71 -21.62 -7.87
C SER A 128 -15.01 -20.96 -8.32
N ASN A 129 -15.97 -21.79 -8.72
CA ASN A 129 -17.37 -21.39 -8.92
C ASN A 129 -18.24 -21.79 -7.71
N PHE A 130 -17.60 -22.09 -6.57
CA PHE A 130 -18.31 -22.55 -5.38
C PHE A 130 -19.05 -21.40 -4.71
N GLU A 131 -20.34 -21.59 -4.49
CA GLU A 131 -21.20 -20.70 -3.71
C GLU A 131 -21.49 -21.36 -2.36
N PRO A 132 -20.85 -20.91 -1.26
CA PRO A 132 -21.04 -21.52 0.05
C PRO A 132 -22.49 -21.36 0.56
N ASP A 133 -23.07 -22.45 1.05
CA ASP A 133 -24.32 -22.43 1.79
C ASP A 133 -24.02 -22.26 3.29
N TRP A 134 -24.14 -21.03 3.76
CA TRP A 134 -23.90 -20.67 5.16
C TRP A 134 -24.98 -21.16 6.13
N SER A 135 -26.10 -21.67 5.63
CA SER A 135 -27.12 -22.31 6.46
C SER A 135 -26.81 -23.79 6.73
N ASN A 136 -25.89 -24.38 5.96
CA ASN A 136 -25.48 -25.77 6.08
C ASN A 136 -24.16 -25.91 6.84
N ASN A 137 -24.26 -26.37 8.10
CA ASN A 137 -23.11 -26.62 8.97
C ASN A 137 -22.37 -27.93 8.65
N ASP A 138 -22.93 -28.81 7.84
CA ASP A 138 -22.27 -30.05 7.40
C ASP A 138 -21.47 -29.82 6.09
N GLN A 139 -21.64 -28.67 5.44
CA GLN A 139 -20.88 -28.29 4.26
C GLN A 139 -19.55 -27.63 4.65
N ASN A 140 -18.47 -28.37 4.45
CA ASN A 140 -17.11 -27.81 4.51
C ASN A 140 -16.89 -26.79 3.40
N LYS A 141 -16.35 -25.64 3.77
CA LYS A 141 -15.98 -24.54 2.87
C LYS A 141 -14.48 -24.36 3.01
N TRP A 142 -13.75 -24.79 2.00
CA TRP A 142 -12.29 -24.86 2.04
C TRP A 142 -11.70 -23.52 1.64
N THR A 143 -10.72 -23.02 2.38
CA THR A 143 -9.98 -21.79 2.06
C THR A 143 -8.50 -21.96 2.42
N SER A 144 -7.65 -21.04 1.96
CA SER A 144 -6.23 -21.04 2.27
C SER A 144 -5.84 -19.80 3.08
N TYR A 145 -4.84 -19.99 3.93
CA TYR A 145 -4.19 -18.96 4.72
C TYR A 145 -2.68 -19.21 4.73
N TYR A 146 -1.92 -18.17 5.07
CA TYR A 146 -0.46 -18.26 5.16
C TYR A 146 -0.02 -18.35 6.63
N ASN A 147 0.73 -19.39 6.96
CA ASN A 147 1.34 -19.54 8.28
C ASN A 147 2.71 -18.83 8.29
N HIS A 148 2.82 -17.73 9.02
CA HIS A 148 4.06 -16.95 9.11
C HIS A 148 5.17 -17.62 9.94
N ASN A 149 4.84 -18.56 10.83
CA ASN A 149 5.82 -19.31 11.60
C ASN A 149 6.54 -20.33 10.70
N ASP A 150 5.75 -21.11 9.97
CA ASP A 150 6.24 -22.22 9.15
C ASP A 150 6.53 -21.78 7.69
N LYS A 151 6.18 -20.54 7.35
CA LYS A 151 6.35 -19.91 6.02
C LYS A 151 5.72 -20.72 4.89
N GLU A 152 4.48 -21.17 5.11
CA GLU A 152 3.78 -22.03 4.17
C GLU A 152 2.29 -21.67 4.01
N LEU A 153 1.75 -22.00 2.84
CA LEU A 153 0.31 -21.95 2.58
C LEU A 153 -0.33 -23.21 3.15
N LEU A 154 -1.31 -23.00 4.02
CA LEU A 154 -2.12 -24.06 4.62
C LEU A 154 -3.56 -23.97 4.10
N ILE A 155 -4.26 -25.08 4.23
CA ILE A 155 -5.67 -25.22 3.87
C ILE A 155 -6.45 -25.48 5.15
N GLU A 156 -7.55 -24.78 5.32
CA GLU A 156 -8.54 -25.07 6.36
C GLU A 156 -9.91 -25.33 5.76
N ALA A 157 -10.73 -26.07 6.50
CA ALA A 157 -12.17 -26.15 6.29
C ALA A 157 -12.88 -25.37 7.39
N THR A 158 -13.87 -24.58 7.00
CA THR A 158 -14.82 -23.95 7.91
C THR A 158 -16.24 -24.34 7.53
N ALA A 159 -17.09 -24.58 8.54
CA ALA A 159 -18.50 -24.88 8.33
C ALA A 159 -19.38 -23.61 8.44
N PHE A 160 -19.09 -22.74 9.41
CA PHE A 160 -19.94 -21.63 9.81
C PHE A 160 -19.20 -20.29 9.98
N LEU A 161 -17.88 -20.25 9.79
CA LEU A 161 -17.10 -19.00 9.85
C LEU A 161 -16.89 -18.46 8.43
N GLN A 162 -17.42 -17.26 8.17
CA GLN A 162 -17.22 -16.52 6.93
C GLN A 162 -16.13 -15.46 7.11
N TYR A 163 -15.06 -15.59 6.35
CA TYR A 163 -13.95 -14.65 6.26
C TYR A 163 -14.19 -13.72 5.06
N PRO A 164 -14.33 -12.40 5.27
CA PRO A 164 -14.79 -11.47 4.25
C PRO A 164 -13.98 -11.41 2.95
N SER A 165 -12.72 -11.83 2.98
CA SER A 165 -11.85 -11.82 1.79
C SER A 165 -11.60 -13.21 1.20
N ALA A 166 -11.92 -14.28 1.93
CA ALA A 166 -11.56 -15.64 1.54
C ALA A 166 -12.23 -16.08 0.23
N ILE A 167 -11.47 -16.85 -0.55
CA ILE A 167 -11.97 -17.55 -1.73
C ILE A 167 -12.25 -18.98 -1.29
N TYR A 168 -13.52 -19.36 -1.36
CA TYR A 168 -13.97 -20.67 -0.89
C TYR A 168 -14.01 -21.69 -2.01
N PHE A 169 -13.71 -22.92 -1.65
CA PHE A 169 -13.73 -24.10 -2.51
C PHE A 169 -14.63 -25.17 -1.90
N ASP A 170 -15.27 -25.94 -2.77
CA ASP A 170 -16.21 -27.00 -2.44
C ASP A 170 -15.52 -28.26 -1.86
N THR A 171 -14.27 -28.49 -2.25
CA THR A 171 -13.51 -29.68 -1.92
C THR A 171 -12.06 -29.35 -1.59
N TYR A 172 -11.43 -30.22 -0.80
CA TYR A 172 -10.00 -30.11 -0.49
C TYR A 172 -9.14 -30.24 -1.75
N ASP A 173 -9.52 -31.10 -2.71
CA ASP A 173 -8.75 -31.32 -3.92
C ASP A 173 -8.79 -30.10 -4.87
N SER A 174 -9.93 -29.40 -4.95
CA SER A 174 -10.04 -28.21 -5.80
C SER A 174 -9.15 -27.06 -5.30
N ILE A 175 -9.15 -26.78 -4.00
CA ILE A 175 -8.23 -25.78 -3.43
C ILE A 175 -6.76 -26.21 -3.52
N LYS A 176 -6.45 -27.47 -3.26
CA LYS A 176 -5.08 -27.99 -3.38
C LYS A 176 -4.55 -27.85 -4.81
N LYS A 177 -5.41 -28.07 -5.81
CA LYS A 177 -5.09 -27.84 -7.23
C LYS A 177 -4.86 -26.37 -7.52
N SER A 178 -5.70 -25.47 -7.00
CA SER A 178 -5.51 -24.01 -7.13
C SER A 178 -4.17 -23.57 -6.54
N ILE A 179 -3.84 -23.96 -5.30
CA ILE A 179 -2.57 -23.62 -4.65
C ILE A 179 -1.37 -24.15 -5.47
N LYS A 180 -1.47 -25.36 -6.02
CA LYS A 180 -0.40 -25.92 -6.85
C LYS A 180 -0.17 -25.12 -8.13
N ASN A 181 -1.25 -24.71 -8.79
CA ASN A 181 -1.19 -24.03 -10.09
C ASN A 181 -0.88 -22.53 -9.96
N HIS A 182 -1.38 -21.88 -8.91
CA HIS A 182 -1.38 -20.43 -8.73
C HIS A 182 -0.77 -20.02 -7.38
N LYS A 183 0.31 -20.71 -6.96
CA LYS A 183 0.99 -20.46 -5.68
C LYS A 183 1.40 -18.99 -5.52
N LYS A 184 1.94 -18.39 -6.59
CA LYS A 184 2.40 -16.99 -6.57
C LYS A 184 1.23 -16.05 -6.32
N GLU A 185 0.12 -16.26 -7.02
CA GLU A 185 -1.11 -15.48 -6.89
C GLU A 185 -1.69 -15.60 -5.48
N TRP A 186 -1.65 -16.79 -4.87
CA TRP A 186 -2.05 -16.98 -3.46
C TRP A 186 -1.21 -16.13 -2.49
N LEU A 187 0.11 -16.10 -2.67
CA LEU A 187 0.99 -15.26 -1.85
C LEU A 187 0.71 -13.77 -2.05
N ILE A 188 0.53 -13.32 -3.29
CA ILE A 188 0.18 -11.94 -3.63
C ILE A 188 -1.18 -11.55 -3.03
N TYR A 189 -2.20 -12.41 -3.18
CA TYR A 189 -3.54 -12.20 -2.65
C TYR A 189 -3.53 -11.99 -1.14
N LEU A 190 -2.75 -12.82 -0.43
CA LEU A 190 -2.55 -12.75 1.02
C LEU A 190 -1.58 -11.64 1.47
N GLY A 191 -0.95 -10.94 0.53
CA GLY A 191 -0.01 -9.86 0.83
C GLY A 191 1.30 -10.33 1.45
N VAL A 192 1.72 -11.56 1.15
CA VAL A 192 3.00 -12.13 1.60
C VAL A 192 4.11 -11.62 0.68
N GLU A 193 5.11 -10.95 1.25
CA GLU A 193 6.31 -10.55 0.52
C GLU A 193 7.35 -11.67 0.59
N ASP A 194 7.99 -11.99 -0.54
CA ASP A 194 9.12 -12.91 -0.59
C ASP A 194 10.28 -12.25 0.20
N ASN A 195 10.61 -12.81 1.37
CA ASN A 195 11.76 -12.41 2.19
C ASN A 195 13.03 -13.16 1.78
#